data_AF-A0A356U1Y2-F1
#
_entry.id   AF-A0A356U1Y2-F1
#
_cell.length_a   1.000
_cell.length_b   1.000
_cell.length_c   1.000
_cell.angle_alpha   90.00
_cell.angle_beta   90.00
_cell.angle_gamma   90.00
#
_symmetry.space_group_name_H-M   'P 1'
#
loop_
_entity.id
_entity.type
_entity.pdbx_description
1 polymer ?
#
loop_
_entity_poly.entity_id
_entity_poly.type
_entity_poly.pdbx_seq_one_letter_code
_entity_poly.pdbx_strand_id
1 'polypeptide(L)'
;IQEAANIRYPMENFIGVWWSGSENDVMPAAEKANGYKSLAFFAVNDDFPIYNDIKKFVVDAGKAAGAGNMVGDRLYNAGIMEAMLTVEAIKNAQKIHGTKKINASMMRDGMEALKVDNALMKSLGMENFLPEFEVSCQNHGGNGIVNMSQWDAAAGKWSIIDANIQSDQDIIQPLVDQDSMAFAKESGVTPSCVN
;
A
#
# COMPACT_ATOMS: atom_id res chain seq x y z
N ILE A 1 1.61 -15.80 14.79
CA ILE A 1 2.73 -15.25 15.60
C ILE A 1 2.76 -15.87 17.00
N GLN A 2 1.67 -15.77 17.79
CA GLN A 2 1.61 -16.33 19.15
C GLN A 2 2.09 -17.78 19.28
N GLU A 3 1.62 -18.69 18.43
CA GLU A 3 2.03 -20.11 18.55
C GLU A 3 3.50 -20.34 18.21
N ALA A 4 4.05 -19.60 17.26
CA ALA A 4 5.47 -19.65 16.96
C ALA A 4 6.30 -19.11 18.15
N ALA A 5 5.81 -18.06 18.83
CA ALA A 5 6.40 -17.56 20.07
C ALA A 5 6.32 -18.57 21.23
N ASN A 6 5.22 -19.34 21.34
CA ASN A 6 5.04 -20.37 22.38
C ASN A 6 6.09 -21.49 22.28
N ILE A 7 6.47 -21.86 21.06
CA ILE A 7 7.52 -22.85 20.79
C ILE A 7 8.93 -22.24 20.68
N ARG A 8 9.08 -20.95 20.99
CA ARG A 8 10.36 -20.21 20.93
C ARG A 8 11.01 -20.21 19.53
N TYR A 9 10.19 -20.19 18.48
CA TYR A 9 10.70 -19.98 17.13
C TYR A 9 11.39 -18.60 17.06
N PRO A 10 12.55 -18.46 16.40
CA PRO A 10 13.22 -17.17 16.27
C PRO A 10 12.41 -16.21 15.38
N MET A 11 11.79 -15.17 15.96
CA MET A 11 10.87 -14.28 15.25
C MET A 11 11.55 -13.49 14.11
N GLU A 12 12.85 -13.23 14.21
CA GLU A 12 13.65 -12.61 13.14
C GLU A 12 13.74 -13.45 11.87
N ASN A 13 13.43 -14.75 11.96
CA ASN A 13 13.32 -15.68 10.83
C ASN A 13 11.86 -15.96 10.45
N PHE A 14 10.89 -15.31 11.11
CA PHE A 14 9.48 -15.42 10.78
C PHE A 14 9.06 -14.19 9.96
N ILE A 15 8.83 -14.41 8.68
CA ILE A 15 8.46 -13.36 7.72
C ILE A 15 7.00 -13.58 7.31
N GLY A 16 6.16 -12.60 7.61
CA GLY A 16 4.79 -12.54 7.11
C GLY A 16 4.65 -11.76 5.82
N VAL A 17 3.55 -12.00 5.13
CA VAL A 17 3.08 -11.11 4.05
C VAL A 17 2.55 -9.80 4.63
N TRP A 18 2.27 -8.83 3.78
CA TRP A 18 1.85 -7.47 4.17
C TRP A 18 0.54 -7.43 4.97
N TRP A 19 -0.37 -8.38 4.75
CA TRP A 19 -1.61 -8.55 5.53
C TRP A 19 -1.39 -9.05 6.96
N SER A 20 -0.20 -9.58 7.25
CA SER A 20 0.19 -10.11 8.56
C SER A 20 1.23 -9.22 9.23
N GLY A 21 1.18 -7.92 8.98
CA GLY A 21 2.15 -6.94 9.46
C GLY A 21 1.54 -5.81 10.29
N SER A 22 0.26 -5.90 10.66
CA SER A 22 -0.37 -4.86 11.48
C SER A 22 0.01 -4.99 12.95
N GLU A 23 -0.19 -3.92 13.71
CA GLU A 23 -0.05 -3.89 15.17
C GLU A 23 -0.93 -4.97 15.82
N ASN A 24 -2.14 -5.19 15.28
CA ASN A 24 -3.07 -6.22 15.76
C ASN A 24 -2.53 -7.66 15.62
N ASP A 25 -1.61 -7.91 14.68
CA ASP A 25 -1.03 -9.23 14.46
C ASP A 25 0.06 -9.56 15.50
N VAL A 26 0.81 -8.54 15.92
CA VAL A 26 1.99 -8.68 16.78
C VAL A 26 1.69 -8.43 18.26
N MET A 27 0.79 -7.49 18.57
CA MET A 27 0.45 -7.10 19.95
C MET A 27 0.05 -8.27 20.85
N PRO A 28 -0.74 -9.27 20.41
CA PRO A 28 -1.12 -10.39 21.28
C PRO A 28 0.08 -11.21 21.80
N ALA A 29 1.18 -11.26 21.03
CA ALA A 29 2.40 -11.97 21.42
C ALA A 29 3.38 -11.11 22.24
N ALA A 30 3.04 -9.83 22.47
CA ALA A 30 3.80 -8.88 23.29
C ALA A 30 5.31 -8.89 22.95
N GLU A 31 6.18 -8.90 23.97
CA GLU A 31 7.64 -8.93 23.80
C GLU A 31 8.13 -10.12 22.95
N LYS A 32 7.39 -11.22 22.93
CA LYS A 32 7.79 -12.41 22.16
C LYS A 32 7.60 -12.26 20.66
N ALA A 33 6.91 -11.21 20.20
CA ALA A 33 6.84 -10.85 18.78
C ALA A 33 8.06 -10.06 18.31
N ASN A 34 8.95 -9.62 19.23
CA ASN A 34 10.09 -8.78 18.88
C ASN A 34 10.94 -9.42 17.78
N GLY A 35 11.27 -8.63 16.76
CA GLY A 35 12.05 -9.09 15.62
C GLY A 35 11.23 -9.72 14.50
N TYR A 36 9.93 -9.96 14.67
CA TYR A 36 9.05 -10.43 13.59
C TYR A 36 9.11 -9.50 12.38
N LYS A 37 9.11 -10.08 11.17
CA LYS A 37 9.24 -9.34 9.91
C LYS A 37 7.98 -9.44 9.08
N SER A 38 7.70 -8.41 8.30
CA SER A 38 6.60 -8.42 7.33
C SER A 38 6.93 -7.54 6.13
N LEU A 39 6.52 -7.98 4.94
CA LEU A 39 6.61 -7.19 3.70
C LEU A 39 5.70 -5.96 3.76
N ALA A 40 6.15 -4.81 3.28
CA ALA A 40 5.39 -3.55 3.24
C ALA A 40 5.46 -2.90 1.86
N PHE A 41 4.35 -2.34 1.39
CA PHE A 41 4.27 -1.56 0.14
C PHE A 41 4.28 -0.05 0.38
N PHE A 42 4.09 0.37 1.62
CA PHE A 42 3.97 1.75 2.05
C PHE A 42 4.72 1.96 3.37
N ALA A 43 4.92 3.22 3.75
CA ALA A 43 5.59 3.58 4.99
C ALA A 43 4.88 3.02 6.22
N VAL A 44 5.65 2.63 7.23
CA VAL A 44 5.16 1.97 8.45
C VAL A 44 5.20 2.88 9.68
N ASN A 45 5.54 4.15 9.50
CA ASN A 45 5.57 5.19 10.53
C ASN A 45 4.64 6.36 10.17
N ASP A 46 4.57 7.34 11.05
CA ASP A 46 3.68 8.50 10.96
C ASP A 46 4.42 9.84 10.93
N ASP A 47 5.74 9.82 10.69
CA ASP A 47 6.62 10.99 10.64
C ASP A 47 6.47 11.78 9.31
N PHE A 48 5.23 12.06 8.88
CA PHE A 48 4.93 12.74 7.62
C PHE A 48 4.10 14.02 7.83
N PRO A 49 4.34 15.10 7.06
CA PRO A 49 3.57 16.33 7.17
C PRO A 49 2.05 16.16 7.05
N ILE A 50 1.57 15.16 6.29
CA ILE A 50 0.14 14.86 6.15
C ILE A 50 -0.55 14.57 7.49
N TYR A 51 0.15 14.02 8.49
CA TYR A 51 -0.43 13.73 9.81
C TYR A 51 -0.76 15.00 10.60
N ASN A 52 -0.07 16.12 10.33
CA ASN A 52 -0.44 17.41 10.91
C ASN A 52 -1.78 17.91 10.36
N ASP A 53 -2.01 17.73 9.06
CA ASP A 53 -3.27 18.08 8.42
C ASP A 53 -4.40 17.14 8.87
N ILE A 54 -4.14 15.84 8.96
CA ILE A 54 -5.09 14.87 9.52
C ILE A 54 -5.46 15.26 10.96
N LYS A 55 -4.47 15.58 11.80
CA LYS A 55 -4.72 16.05 13.16
C LYS A 55 -5.64 17.28 13.15
N LYS A 56 -5.29 18.31 12.39
CA LYS A 56 -6.03 19.58 12.37
C LYS A 56 -7.45 19.45 11.80
N PHE A 57 -7.59 18.81 10.65
CA PHE A 57 -8.84 18.84 9.87
C PHE A 57 -9.76 17.66 10.15
N VAL A 58 -9.25 16.58 10.74
CA VAL A 58 -10.01 15.36 11.05
C VAL A 58 -10.10 15.14 12.56
N VAL A 59 -8.97 14.98 13.25
CA VAL A 59 -8.98 14.60 14.68
C VAL A 59 -9.50 15.74 15.56
N ASP A 60 -8.87 16.90 15.51
CA ASP A 60 -9.24 18.08 16.32
C ASP A 60 -10.62 18.63 15.92
N ALA A 61 -11.08 18.32 14.70
CA ALA A 61 -12.41 18.65 14.22
C ALA A 61 -13.49 17.65 14.67
N GLY A 62 -13.14 16.60 15.44
CA GLY A 62 -14.09 15.59 15.91
C GLY A 62 -14.64 14.67 14.81
N LYS A 63 -13.91 14.52 13.70
CA LYS A 63 -14.31 13.73 12.52
C LYS A 63 -13.56 12.40 12.40
N ALA A 64 -12.73 12.05 13.39
CA ALA A 64 -12.06 10.76 13.41
C ALA A 64 -13.09 9.62 13.46
N ALA A 65 -12.86 8.56 12.69
CA ALA A 65 -13.66 7.35 12.74
C ALA A 65 -13.29 6.50 13.96
N GLY A 66 -14.28 5.76 14.50
CA GLY A 66 -14.06 4.87 15.64
C GLY A 66 -13.53 5.61 16.87
N ALA A 67 -12.59 4.99 17.58
CA ALA A 67 -11.97 5.57 18.77
C ALA A 67 -10.88 6.60 18.45
N GLY A 68 -10.50 6.78 17.18
CA GLY A 68 -9.48 7.76 16.75
C GLY A 68 -8.06 7.46 17.22
N ASN A 69 -7.81 6.27 17.79
CA ASN A 69 -6.53 5.88 18.39
C ASN A 69 -5.60 5.10 17.45
N MET A 70 -6.01 4.90 16.20
CA MET A 70 -5.24 4.16 15.19
C MET A 70 -4.46 5.09 14.25
N VAL A 71 -4.46 6.41 14.48
CA VAL A 71 -3.78 7.36 13.60
C VAL A 71 -2.29 7.09 13.63
N GLY A 72 -1.71 6.77 12.48
CA GLY A 72 -0.28 6.45 12.34
C GLY A 72 0.04 4.96 12.37
N ASP A 73 -0.92 4.11 12.77
CA ASP A 73 -0.77 2.67 12.69
C ASP A 73 -0.72 2.21 11.23
N ARG A 74 -0.11 1.04 10.99
CA ARG A 74 0.11 0.54 9.63
C ARG A 74 -1.17 0.43 8.79
N LEU A 75 -2.29 0.01 9.38
CA LEU A 75 -3.57 -0.06 8.65
C LEU A 75 -4.16 1.32 8.35
N TYR A 76 -3.87 2.33 9.18
CA TYR A 76 -4.24 3.70 8.88
C TYR A 76 -3.44 4.22 7.68
N ASN A 77 -2.15 3.87 7.61
CA ASN A 77 -1.28 4.21 6.49
C ASN A 77 -1.75 3.58 5.17
N ALA A 78 -2.24 2.34 5.22
CA ALA A 78 -2.89 1.70 4.07
C ALA A 78 -4.12 2.50 3.60
N GLY A 79 -4.94 2.98 4.53
CA GLY A 79 -6.08 3.83 4.21
C GLY A 79 -5.71 5.18 3.60
N ILE A 80 -4.65 5.83 4.10
CA ILE A 80 -4.11 7.07 3.51
C ILE A 80 -3.62 6.81 2.08
N MET A 81 -2.85 5.73 1.86
CA MET A 81 -2.37 5.34 0.54
C MET A 81 -3.55 5.19 -0.44
N GLU A 82 -4.54 4.37 -0.11
CA GLU A 82 -5.70 4.13 -0.99
C GLU A 82 -6.48 5.42 -1.29
N ALA A 83 -6.67 6.27 -0.28
CA ALA A 83 -7.33 7.56 -0.46
C ALA A 83 -6.51 8.49 -1.38
N MET A 84 -5.20 8.53 -1.22
CA MET A 84 -4.30 9.33 -2.06
C MET A 84 -4.36 8.85 -3.52
N LEU A 85 -4.18 7.56 -3.76
CA LEU A 85 -4.24 6.99 -5.11
C LEU A 85 -5.58 7.25 -5.79
N THR A 86 -6.68 7.08 -5.05
CA THR A 86 -8.04 7.35 -5.55
C THR A 86 -8.21 8.83 -5.93
N VAL A 87 -7.77 9.76 -5.08
CA VAL A 87 -7.89 11.19 -5.34
C VAL A 87 -7.05 11.61 -6.55
N GLU A 88 -5.84 11.11 -6.70
CA GLU A 88 -4.98 11.42 -7.85
C GLU A 88 -5.52 10.83 -9.16
N ALA A 89 -6.06 9.60 -9.13
CA ALA A 89 -6.77 9.04 -10.27
C ALA A 89 -8.01 9.87 -10.66
N ILE A 90 -8.79 10.36 -9.69
CA ILE A 90 -9.92 11.27 -9.95
C ILE A 90 -9.43 12.57 -10.60
N LYS A 91 -8.36 13.19 -10.09
CA LYS A 91 -7.78 14.42 -10.67
C LYS A 91 -7.33 14.19 -12.12
N ASN A 92 -6.69 13.07 -12.40
CA ASN A 92 -6.31 12.67 -13.75
C ASN A 92 -7.55 12.51 -14.65
N ALA A 93 -8.57 11.77 -14.22
CA ALA A 93 -9.82 11.61 -14.96
C ALA A 93 -10.48 12.96 -15.28
N GLN A 94 -10.57 13.85 -14.29
CA GLN A 94 -11.14 15.19 -14.46
C GLN A 94 -10.34 16.03 -15.47
N LYS A 95 -9.00 15.92 -15.45
CA LYS A 95 -8.11 16.61 -16.38
C LYS A 95 -8.24 16.07 -17.80
N ILE A 96 -8.25 14.74 -17.97
CA ILE A 96 -8.37 14.06 -19.28
C ILE A 96 -9.70 14.42 -19.95
N HIS A 97 -10.79 14.39 -19.18
CA HIS A 97 -12.15 14.52 -19.72
C HIS A 97 -12.75 15.92 -19.59
N GLY A 98 -12.04 16.87 -18.97
CA GLY A 98 -12.49 18.26 -18.82
C GLY A 98 -13.79 18.42 -18.02
N THR A 99 -14.13 17.47 -17.14
CA THR A 99 -15.38 17.46 -16.37
C THR A 99 -15.13 17.14 -14.90
N LYS A 100 -15.89 17.79 -14.00
CA LYS A 100 -15.90 17.46 -12.56
C LYS A 100 -16.71 16.21 -12.24
N LYS A 101 -17.67 15.85 -13.09
CA LYS A 101 -18.55 14.70 -12.93
C LYS A 101 -18.03 13.56 -13.80
N ILE A 102 -17.15 12.75 -13.22
CA ILE A 102 -16.60 11.57 -13.90
C ILE A 102 -17.57 10.40 -13.81
N ASN A 103 -17.51 9.49 -14.78
CA ASN A 103 -18.17 8.19 -14.73
C ASN A 103 -17.13 7.06 -14.55
N ALA A 104 -17.57 5.80 -14.57
CA ALA A 104 -16.68 4.66 -14.35
C ALA A 104 -15.56 4.52 -15.41
N SER A 105 -15.87 4.73 -16.69
CA SER A 105 -14.84 4.64 -17.74
C SER A 105 -13.81 5.77 -17.63
N MET A 106 -14.26 6.98 -17.27
CA MET A 106 -13.36 8.10 -17.01
C MET A 106 -12.44 7.84 -15.81
N MET A 107 -12.96 7.19 -14.76
CA MET A 107 -12.15 6.81 -13.60
C MET A 107 -11.07 5.79 -13.98
N ARG A 108 -11.39 4.78 -14.81
CA ARG A 108 -10.40 3.86 -15.37
C ARG A 108 -9.30 4.63 -16.10
N ASP A 109 -9.66 5.54 -17.00
CA ASP A 109 -8.66 6.33 -17.75
C ASP A 109 -7.79 7.18 -16.80
N GLY A 110 -8.34 7.66 -15.69
CA GLY A 110 -7.60 8.37 -14.66
C GLY A 110 -6.63 7.49 -13.87
N MET A 111 -7.03 6.25 -13.55
CA MET A 111 -6.17 5.24 -12.93
C MET A 111 -5.05 4.81 -13.89
N GLU A 112 -5.37 4.57 -15.16
CA GLU A 112 -4.38 4.17 -16.20
C GLU A 112 -3.41 5.29 -16.59
N ALA A 113 -3.63 6.51 -16.11
CA ALA A 113 -2.73 7.66 -16.26
C ALA A 113 -1.98 8.02 -14.95
N LEU A 114 -2.11 7.19 -13.92
CA LEU A 114 -1.54 7.45 -12.61
C LEU A 114 -0.02 7.30 -12.64
N LYS A 115 0.67 8.38 -12.24
CA LYS A 115 2.12 8.44 -12.03
C LYS A 115 2.37 8.93 -10.61
N VAL A 116 2.95 8.08 -9.79
CA VAL A 116 3.30 8.36 -8.40
C VAL A 116 4.80 8.46 -8.31
N ASP A 117 5.30 9.69 -8.41
CA ASP A 117 6.70 10.02 -8.18
C ASP A 117 6.87 10.72 -6.82
N ASN A 118 8.12 10.86 -6.38
CA ASN A 118 8.43 11.53 -5.13
C ASN A 118 7.99 12.99 -5.13
N ALA A 119 8.00 13.68 -6.28
CA ALA A 119 7.55 15.07 -6.38
C ALA A 119 6.06 15.21 -6.04
N LEU A 120 5.21 14.32 -6.58
CA LEU A 120 3.80 14.23 -6.22
C LEU A 120 3.65 13.94 -4.73
N MET A 121 4.28 12.88 -4.24
CA MET A 121 4.19 12.47 -2.83
C MET A 121 4.63 13.61 -1.88
N LYS A 122 5.71 14.31 -2.20
CA LYS A 122 6.21 15.46 -1.44
C LYS A 122 5.20 16.61 -1.41
N SER A 123 4.56 16.90 -2.54
CA SER A 123 3.51 17.94 -2.62
C SER A 123 2.30 17.63 -1.74
N LEU A 124 2.07 16.34 -1.44
CA LEU A 124 1.02 15.85 -0.56
C LEU A 124 1.48 15.67 0.90
N GLY A 125 2.74 15.99 1.23
CA GLY A 125 3.29 15.77 2.57
C GLY A 125 3.51 14.29 2.89
N MET A 126 3.82 13.47 1.89
CA MET A 126 3.98 12.01 1.94
C MET A 126 5.30 11.55 1.28
N GLU A 127 6.35 12.36 1.32
CA GLU A 127 7.66 12.07 0.70
C GLU A 127 8.20 10.69 1.13
N ASN A 128 8.49 9.79 0.17
CA ASN A 128 8.90 8.38 0.40
C ASN A 128 7.85 7.48 1.07
N PHE A 129 6.56 7.85 1.05
CA PHE A 129 5.51 7.01 1.63
C PHE A 129 5.26 5.73 0.82
N LEU A 130 5.54 5.75 -0.49
CA LEU A 130 5.46 4.60 -1.40
C LEU A 130 6.74 4.53 -2.25
N PRO A 131 7.10 3.35 -2.78
CA PRO A 131 7.95 3.27 -3.96
C PRO A 131 7.33 4.06 -5.11
N GLU A 132 8.15 4.63 -6.00
CA GLU A 132 7.64 5.28 -7.20
C GLU A 132 7.08 4.24 -8.17
N PHE A 133 5.95 4.54 -8.83
CA PHE A 133 5.37 3.68 -9.85
C PHE A 133 4.49 4.44 -10.83
N GLU A 134 4.23 3.82 -11.98
CA GLU A 134 3.29 4.29 -12.98
C GLU A 134 2.34 3.14 -13.32
N VAL A 135 1.09 3.51 -13.63
CA VAL A 135 0.04 2.59 -14.08
C VAL A 135 -0.15 2.80 -15.57
N SER A 136 -0.52 1.73 -16.28
CA SER A 136 -0.88 1.77 -17.70
C SER A 136 -1.99 0.77 -18.01
N CYS A 137 -2.55 0.81 -19.21
CA CYS A 137 -3.52 -0.21 -19.66
C CYS A 137 -2.95 -1.64 -19.46
N GLN A 138 -1.68 -1.86 -19.81
CA GLN A 138 -1.01 -3.15 -19.71
C GLN A 138 -0.59 -3.50 -18.28
N ASN A 139 -0.50 -2.53 -17.36
CA ASN A 139 -0.03 -2.77 -15.99
C ASN A 139 -0.86 -2.00 -14.97
N HIS A 140 -1.78 -2.72 -14.31
CA HIS A 140 -2.59 -2.22 -13.18
C HIS A 140 -1.97 -2.52 -11.81
N GLY A 141 -0.85 -3.25 -11.75
CA GLY A 141 -0.23 -3.73 -10.50
C GLY A 141 0.99 -2.93 -10.02
N GLY A 142 1.50 -2.00 -10.84
CA GLY A 142 2.73 -1.27 -10.56
C GLY A 142 3.99 -2.09 -10.86
N ASN A 143 5.12 -1.76 -10.23
CA ASN A 143 6.43 -2.37 -10.53
C ASN A 143 6.80 -3.57 -9.64
N GLY A 144 5.94 -3.96 -8.68
CA GLY A 144 6.18 -5.11 -7.81
C GLY A 144 7.34 -4.92 -6.83
N ILE A 145 7.68 -3.68 -6.48
CA ILE A 145 8.67 -3.36 -5.45
C ILE A 145 8.06 -3.50 -4.05
N VAL A 146 8.81 -4.12 -3.14
CA VAL A 146 8.42 -4.29 -1.73
C VAL A 146 9.53 -3.86 -0.79
N ASN A 147 9.15 -3.49 0.43
CA ASN A 147 10.07 -3.24 1.54
C ASN A 147 9.92 -4.36 2.58
N MET A 148 10.97 -4.63 3.35
CA MET A 148 10.92 -5.47 4.54
C MET A 148 10.83 -4.58 5.78
N SER A 149 9.81 -4.78 6.59
CA SER A 149 9.66 -4.15 7.90
C SER A 149 9.92 -5.13 9.02
N GLN A 150 10.39 -4.64 10.16
CA GLN A 150 10.60 -5.42 11.38
C GLN A 150 9.93 -4.74 12.58
N TRP A 151 9.34 -5.56 13.45
CA TRP A 151 8.67 -5.12 14.67
C TRP A 151 9.65 -5.01 15.85
N ASP A 152 9.67 -3.84 16.48
CA ASP A 152 10.29 -3.61 17.78
C ASP A 152 9.19 -3.62 18.86
N ALA A 153 9.17 -4.66 19.68
CA ALA A 153 8.14 -4.82 20.70
C ALA A 153 8.32 -3.87 21.90
N ALA A 154 9.54 -3.40 22.15
CA ALA A 154 9.80 -2.45 23.24
C ALA A 154 9.37 -1.04 22.84
N ALA A 155 9.62 -0.65 21.59
CA ALA A 155 9.16 0.62 21.04
C ALA A 155 7.68 0.60 20.65
N GLY A 156 7.10 -0.58 20.39
CA GLY A 156 5.76 -0.72 19.84
C GLY A 156 5.67 -0.17 18.42
N LYS A 157 6.73 -0.33 17.62
CA LYS A 157 6.85 0.28 16.29
C LYS A 157 7.40 -0.67 15.25
N TRP A 158 6.96 -0.47 14.01
CA TRP A 158 7.58 -1.04 12.83
C TRP A 158 8.70 -0.13 12.31
N SER A 159 9.73 -0.73 11.72
CA SER A 159 10.78 -0.01 10.99
C SER A 159 11.11 -0.73 9.69
N ILE A 160 11.37 0.02 8.62
CA ILE A 160 11.88 -0.56 7.37
C ILE A 160 13.35 -0.94 7.59
N ILE A 161 13.68 -2.22 7.40
CA ILE A 161 15.03 -2.77 7.58
C ILE A 161 15.72 -3.11 6.26
N ASP A 162 14.95 -3.24 5.19
CA ASP A 162 15.43 -3.44 3.81
C ASP A 162 14.38 -2.85 2.87
N ALA A 163 14.80 -2.17 1.83
CA ALA A 163 13.91 -1.36 0.99
C ALA A 163 14.18 -1.58 -0.49
N ASN A 164 13.16 -1.35 -1.31
CA ASN A 164 13.22 -1.44 -2.77
C ASN A 164 13.60 -2.84 -3.28
N ILE A 165 13.07 -3.88 -2.64
CA ILE A 165 13.26 -5.26 -3.04
C ILE A 165 12.37 -5.51 -4.26
N GLN A 166 13.00 -5.77 -5.41
CA GLN A 166 12.32 -6.07 -6.66
C GLN A 166 11.90 -7.54 -6.70
N SER A 167 10.63 -7.79 -7.02
CA SER A 167 10.14 -9.15 -7.33
C SER A 167 10.57 -9.58 -8.73
N ASP A 168 10.75 -10.89 -8.92
CA ASP A 168 11.24 -11.48 -10.18
C ASP A 168 10.16 -11.46 -11.28
N GLN A 169 10.14 -10.38 -12.05
CA GLN A 169 9.15 -10.15 -13.11
C GLN A 169 9.32 -11.11 -14.30
N ASP A 170 10.54 -11.62 -14.54
CA ASP A 170 10.79 -12.58 -15.62
C ASP A 170 10.08 -13.92 -15.34
N ILE A 171 9.85 -14.23 -14.06
CA ILE A 171 9.06 -15.39 -13.63
C ILE A 171 7.58 -15.04 -13.48
N ILE A 172 7.25 -13.89 -12.90
CA ILE A 172 5.88 -13.54 -12.53
C ILE A 172 5.04 -13.12 -13.75
N GLN A 173 5.58 -12.28 -14.64
CA GLN A 173 4.81 -11.72 -15.75
C GLN A 173 4.25 -12.80 -16.71
N PRO A 174 5.01 -13.85 -17.09
CA PRO A 174 4.44 -14.94 -17.90
C PRO A 174 3.24 -15.64 -17.25
N LEU A 175 3.21 -15.75 -15.91
CA LEU A 175 2.08 -16.33 -15.18
C LEU A 175 0.88 -15.38 -15.19
N VAL A 176 1.10 -14.08 -15.01
CA VAL A 176 0.06 -13.04 -15.11
C VAL A 176 -0.57 -13.05 -16.50
N ASP A 177 0.24 -13.11 -17.56
CA ASP A 177 -0.23 -13.13 -18.95
C ASP A 177 -1.06 -14.39 -19.23
N GLN A 178 -0.56 -15.56 -18.80
CA GLN A 178 -1.25 -16.83 -18.97
C GLN A 178 -2.62 -16.82 -18.28
N ASP A 179 -2.69 -16.42 -17.01
CA ASP A 179 -3.91 -16.44 -16.22
C ASP A 179 -4.92 -15.39 -16.70
N SER A 180 -4.44 -14.19 -17.07
CA SER A 180 -5.28 -13.14 -17.65
C SER A 180 -5.90 -13.58 -18.97
N MET A 181 -5.12 -14.25 -19.85
CA MET A 181 -5.63 -14.75 -21.11
C MET A 181 -6.57 -15.94 -20.96
N ALA A 182 -6.31 -16.82 -19.99
CA ALA A 182 -7.21 -17.92 -19.66
C ALA A 182 -8.56 -17.38 -19.18
N PHE A 183 -8.57 -16.42 -18.26
CA PHE A 183 -9.78 -15.76 -17.76
C PHE A 183 -10.55 -15.06 -18.89
N ALA A 184 -9.85 -14.34 -19.77
CA ALA A 184 -10.47 -13.65 -20.91
C ALA A 184 -11.21 -14.64 -21.84
N LYS A 185 -10.57 -15.77 -22.15
CA LYS A 185 -11.16 -16.84 -22.96
C LYS A 185 -12.38 -17.47 -22.29
N GLU A 186 -12.29 -17.80 -21.00
CA GLU A 186 -13.38 -18.41 -20.24
C GLU A 186 -14.59 -17.48 -20.12
N SER A 187 -14.33 -16.19 -19.88
CA SER A 187 -15.36 -15.19 -19.62
C SER A 187 -15.90 -14.53 -20.90
N GLY A 188 -15.37 -14.88 -22.08
CA GLY A 188 -15.74 -14.24 -23.35
C GLY A 188 -15.36 -12.76 -23.42
N VAL A 189 -14.32 -12.34 -22.69
CA VAL A 189 -13.82 -10.96 -22.66
C VAL A 189 -12.75 -10.79 -23.75
N THR A 190 -12.90 -9.77 -24.59
CA THR A 190 -11.84 -9.35 -25.52
C THR A 190 -10.85 -8.45 -24.77
N PRO A 191 -9.56 -8.80 -24.70
CA PRO A 191 -8.54 -7.93 -24.08
C PRO A 191 -8.54 -6.54 -24.73
N SER A 192 -8.56 -5.49 -23.90
CA SER A 192 -8.66 -4.10 -24.35
C SER A 192 -7.30 -3.44 -24.62
N CYS A 193 -6.24 -3.97 -24.01
CA CYS A 193 -4.89 -3.41 -24.04
C CYS A 193 -3.99 -4.21 -25.00
N VAL A 194 -4.41 -4.35 -26.26
CA VAL A 194 -3.62 -4.98 -27.33
C VAL A 194 -3.03 -3.90 -28.22
N ASN A 195 -1.82 -3.46 -27.87
CA ASN A 195 -0.85 -2.85 -28.78
C ASN A 195 0.55 -3.24 -28.28
#